data_AF-A0A415HFT5-F1
#
_entry.id   AF-A0A415HFT5-F1
#
_cell.length_a   1.000
_cell.length_b   1.000
_cell.length_c   1.000
_cell.angle_alpha   90.00
_cell.angle_beta   90.00
_cell.angle_gamma   90.00
#
_symmetry.space_group_name_H-M   'P 1'
#
loop_
_entity.id
_entity.type
_entity.pdbx_description
1 polymer ?
#
loop_
_entity_poly.entity_id
_entity_poly.type
_entity_poly.pdbx_seq_one_letter_code
_entity_poly.pdbx_strand_id
1 'polypeptide(L)'
;MIFIGYISFLGLTYWGDGNFILSGILTGVMVLILLGLMTYLQGLKAVARYFKIRIKIERICLLIFILFSIISSLPFLHFWTVFSNEDVLSTSFSKSIDKSKAVFDAYEIYANNRVQVYTNDLDRVIRAKNNSPSQYVNYGFMEGKDDNFQKEKKIDKLRGQHLLSENYDNIKVPTIDWLDKARSNANVWNPFFLNNVKTISSVISDKITELHKMSETLCPNESAEPFAYSITFEDVTNLYTIFNRTPALIGLLLAIICYALLLFPYALQTRNTKSTYTLFKHSNK
;
A
#
# COMPACT_ATOMS: atom_id res chain seq x y z
N MET A 1 1.05 -15.09 22.19
CA MET A 1 -0.21 -14.37 21.96
C MET A 1 -0.01 -13.08 21.17
N ILE A 2 0.87 -12.17 21.58
CA ILE A 2 1.18 -10.93 20.82
C ILE A 2 1.57 -11.23 19.36
N PHE A 3 2.50 -12.18 19.15
CA PHE A 3 2.92 -12.60 17.81
C PHE A 3 1.74 -13.12 16.96
N ILE A 4 0.94 -14.04 17.49
CA ILE A 4 -0.26 -14.56 16.81
C ILE A 4 -1.21 -13.41 16.45
N GLY A 5 -1.46 -12.49 17.40
CA GLY A 5 -2.32 -11.33 17.16
C GLY A 5 -1.80 -10.45 16.03
N TYR A 6 -0.50 -10.10 16.04
CA TYR A 6 0.09 -9.28 14.99
C TYR A 6 0.02 -9.94 13.61
N ILE A 7 0.38 -11.23 13.50
CA ILE A 7 0.33 -11.94 12.21
C ILE A 7 -1.11 -12.09 11.71
N SER A 8 -2.07 -12.43 12.59
CA SER A 8 -3.48 -12.49 12.23
C SER A 8 -4.04 -11.13 11.83
N PHE A 9 -3.58 -10.04 12.45
CA PHE A 9 -3.93 -8.68 12.06
C PHE A 9 -3.43 -8.35 10.65
N LEU A 10 -2.18 -8.68 10.32
CA LEU A 10 -1.67 -8.52 8.97
C LEU A 10 -2.49 -9.36 7.98
N GLY A 11 -2.76 -10.62 8.30
CA GLY A 11 -3.60 -11.48 7.47
C GLY A 11 -4.99 -10.90 7.21
N LEU A 12 -5.69 -10.43 8.25
CA LEU A 12 -6.99 -9.77 8.08
C LEU A 12 -6.89 -8.47 7.28
N THR A 13 -5.80 -7.72 7.44
CA THR A 13 -5.56 -6.48 6.69
C THR A 13 -5.41 -6.75 5.21
N TYR A 14 -4.66 -7.80 4.85
CA TYR A 14 -4.55 -8.25 3.46
C TYR A 14 -5.90 -8.72 2.92
N TRP A 15 -6.58 -9.56 3.68
CA TRP A 15 -7.89 -10.06 3.27
C TRP A 15 -8.93 -8.95 3.07
N GLY A 16 -8.94 -7.96 3.98
CA GLY A 16 -9.81 -6.79 3.95
C GLY A 16 -9.29 -5.65 3.08
N ASP A 17 -8.29 -5.91 2.22
CA ASP A 17 -7.78 -5.00 1.20
C ASP A 17 -7.39 -3.61 1.76
N GLY A 18 -6.75 -3.61 2.93
CA GLY A 18 -6.27 -2.43 3.64
C GLY A 18 -7.20 -1.88 4.72
N ASN A 19 -8.31 -2.55 5.08
CA ASN A 19 -9.19 -2.09 6.15
C ASN A 19 -8.59 -2.37 7.56
N PHE A 20 -7.73 -1.46 8.02
CA PHE A 20 -7.03 -1.59 9.31
C PHE A 20 -7.96 -1.61 10.52
N ILE A 21 -9.02 -0.79 10.50
CA ILE A 21 -9.92 -0.63 11.65
C ILE A 21 -10.66 -1.95 11.90
N LEU A 22 -11.28 -2.51 10.85
CA LEU A 22 -11.99 -3.78 10.95
C LEU A 22 -11.04 -4.91 11.33
N SER A 23 -9.87 -4.96 10.71
CA SER A 23 -8.84 -5.98 10.98
C SER A 23 -8.35 -5.93 12.43
N GLY A 24 -8.17 -4.73 12.98
CA GLY A 24 -7.79 -4.50 14.38
C GLY A 24 -8.86 -4.98 15.35
N ILE A 25 -10.13 -4.62 15.11
CA ILE A 25 -11.27 -5.05 15.94
C ILE A 25 -11.39 -6.58 15.95
N LEU A 26 -11.40 -7.21 14.77
CA LEU A 26 -11.54 -8.66 14.64
C LEU A 26 -10.38 -9.41 15.32
N THR A 27 -9.15 -8.94 15.14
CA THR A 27 -7.97 -9.49 15.83
C THR A 27 -8.09 -9.34 17.34
N GLY A 28 -8.50 -8.16 17.82
CA GLY A 28 -8.68 -7.89 19.24
C GLY A 28 -9.70 -8.84 19.88
N VAL A 29 -10.87 -9.00 19.26
CA VAL A 29 -11.90 -9.94 19.71
C VAL A 29 -11.36 -11.38 19.74
N MET A 30 -10.68 -11.82 18.68
CA MET A 30 -10.10 -13.15 18.58
C MET A 30 -9.08 -13.41 19.71
N VAL A 31 -8.17 -12.47 19.96
CA VAL A 31 -7.15 -12.57 21.02
C VAL A 31 -7.79 -12.60 22.40
N LEU A 32 -8.81 -11.77 22.65
CA LEU A 32 -9.53 -11.75 23.93
C LEU A 32 -10.27 -13.06 24.20
N ILE A 33 -10.89 -13.67 23.19
CA ILE A 33 -11.54 -14.98 23.32
C ILE A 33 -10.50 -16.07 23.64
N LEU A 34 -9.38 -16.12 22.92
CA LEU A 34 -8.30 -17.09 23.19
C LEU A 34 -7.75 -16.93 24.60
N LEU A 35 -7.50 -15.70 25.04
CA LEU A 35 -7.01 -15.39 26.39
C LEU A 35 -8.03 -15.78 27.46
N GLY A 36 -9.30 -15.45 27.26
CA GLY A 36 -10.39 -15.78 28.17
C GLY A 36 -10.56 -17.29 28.34
N LEU A 37 -10.60 -18.04 27.23
CA LEU A 37 -10.70 -19.51 27.25
C LEU A 37 -9.50 -20.15 27.95
N MET A 38 -8.29 -19.68 27.65
CA MET A 38 -7.06 -20.19 28.25
C MET A 38 -6.99 -19.92 29.76
N THR A 39 -7.33 -18.70 30.19
CA THR A 39 -7.38 -18.31 31.61
C THR A 39 -8.48 -19.09 32.35
N TYR A 40 -9.64 -19.27 31.72
CA TYR A 40 -10.74 -20.05 32.28
C TYR A 40 -10.34 -21.52 32.50
N LEU A 41 -9.67 -22.13 31.53
CA LEU A 41 -9.14 -23.49 31.64
C LEU A 41 -8.14 -23.66 32.79
N GLN A 42 -7.26 -22.69 33.00
CA GLN A 42 -6.36 -22.69 34.17
C GLN A 42 -7.14 -22.57 35.49
N GLY A 43 -8.12 -21.67 35.53
CA GLY A 43 -9.00 -21.49 36.68
C GLY A 43 -9.72 -22.78 37.08
N LEU A 44 -10.19 -23.56 36.10
CA LEU A 44 -10.83 -24.87 36.35
C LEU A 44 -9.89 -25.87 37.06
N LYS A 45 -8.58 -25.83 36.82
CA LYS A 45 -7.59 -26.69 37.49
C LYS A 45 -7.29 -26.25 38.93
N ALA A 46 -7.41 -24.96 39.23
CA ALA A 46 -7.04 -24.40 40.53
C ALA A 46 -8.09 -24.60 41.64
N VAL A 47 -9.37 -24.75 41.30
CA VAL A 47 -10.46 -24.77 42.30
C VAL A 47 -10.48 -26.03 43.16
N ALA A 48 -10.78 -25.88 44.46
CA ALA A 48 -10.79 -26.93 45.47
C ALA A 48 -12.17 -27.60 45.74
N ARG A 49 -13.18 -27.39 44.87
CA ARG A 49 -14.56 -27.85 45.07
C ARG A 49 -15.21 -28.28 43.75
N TYR A 50 -16.22 -29.17 43.84
CA TYR A 50 -17.02 -29.66 42.70
C TYR A 50 -16.20 -30.30 41.58
N PHE A 51 -15.17 -31.08 41.93
CA PHE A 51 -14.20 -31.63 40.99
C PHE A 51 -14.83 -32.42 39.83
N LYS A 52 -15.86 -33.24 40.09
CA LYS A 52 -16.53 -34.06 39.07
C LYS A 52 -17.18 -33.22 37.97
N ILE A 53 -17.84 -32.12 38.32
CA ILE A 53 -18.49 -31.22 37.34
C ILE A 53 -17.43 -30.40 36.62
N ARG A 54 -16.43 -29.87 37.34
CA ARG A 54 -15.37 -29.05 36.76
C ARG A 54 -14.51 -29.80 35.75
N ILE A 55 -14.19 -31.09 35.96
CA ILE A 55 -13.49 -31.91 34.96
C ILE A 55 -14.31 -32.04 33.67
N LYS A 56 -15.64 -32.17 33.76
CA LYS A 56 -16.50 -32.23 32.56
C LYS A 56 -16.47 -30.92 31.79
N ILE A 57 -16.61 -29.79 32.50
CA ILE A 57 -16.52 -28.45 31.90
C ILE A 57 -15.14 -28.23 31.28
N GLU A 58 -14.06 -28.62 31.96
CA GLU A 58 -12.68 -28.51 31.48
C GLU A 58 -12.49 -29.22 30.14
N ARG A 59 -12.99 -30.46 30.00
CA ARG A 59 -12.93 -31.22 28.74
C ARG A 59 -13.69 -30.52 27.61
N ILE A 60 -14.88 -30.01 27.89
CA ILE A 60 -15.69 -29.28 26.89
C ILE A 60 -14.97 -27.99 26.48
N CYS A 61 -14.46 -27.22 27.45
CA CYS A 61 -13.71 -25.98 27.18
C CYS A 61 -12.41 -26.24 26.40
N LEU A 62 -11.72 -27.36 26.63
CA LEU A 62 -10.54 -27.75 25.85
C LEU A 62 -10.91 -28.03 24.39
N LEU A 63 -12.01 -28.75 24.14
CA LEU A 63 -12.48 -28.99 22.78
C LEU A 63 -12.87 -27.67 22.08
N ILE A 64 -13.60 -26.79 22.78
CA ILE A 64 -13.94 -25.45 22.27
C ILE A 64 -12.67 -24.66 21.97
N PHE A 65 -11.65 -24.71 22.84
CA PHE A 65 -10.38 -24.03 22.63
C PHE A 65 -9.66 -24.54 21.37
N ILE A 66 -9.63 -25.86 21.16
CA ILE A 66 -9.01 -26.46 19.95
C ILE A 66 -9.75 -26.01 18.69
N LEU A 67 -11.09 -26.10 18.68
CA LEU A 67 -11.90 -25.67 17.54
C LEU A 67 -11.71 -24.18 17.24
N PHE A 68 -11.74 -23.34 18.28
CA PHE A 68 -11.52 -21.91 18.11
C PHE A 68 -10.08 -21.60 17.67
N SER A 69 -9.09 -22.36 18.12
CA SER A 69 -7.70 -22.24 17.66
C SER A 69 -7.56 -22.52 16.17
N ILE A 70 -8.26 -23.53 15.65
CA ILE A 70 -8.28 -23.83 14.21
C ILE A 70 -8.89 -22.64 13.44
N ILE A 71 -10.06 -22.15 13.86
CA ILE A 71 -10.74 -21.02 13.19
C ILE A 71 -9.89 -19.74 13.25
N SER A 72 -9.34 -19.43 14.43
CA SER A 72 -8.51 -18.24 14.64
C SER A 72 -7.14 -18.32 13.96
N SER A 73 -6.68 -19.52 13.57
CA SER A 73 -5.46 -19.69 12.78
C SER A 73 -5.63 -19.30 11.32
N LEU A 74 -6.85 -19.16 10.82
CA LEU A 74 -7.09 -18.92 9.41
C LEU A 74 -6.48 -17.59 8.92
N PRO A 75 -6.65 -16.43 9.61
CA PRO A 75 -5.98 -15.21 9.20
C PRO A 75 -4.46 -15.29 9.33
N PHE A 76 -3.96 -16.03 10.33
CA PHE A 76 -2.53 -16.28 10.48
C PHE A 76 -1.97 -17.02 9.26
N LEU A 77 -2.64 -18.09 8.84
CA LEU A 77 -2.25 -18.86 7.65
C LEU A 77 -2.32 -18.01 6.39
N HIS A 78 -3.37 -17.18 6.26
CA HIS A 78 -3.53 -16.30 5.13
C HIS A 78 -2.36 -15.31 4.98
N PHE A 79 -1.89 -14.69 6.07
CA PHE A 79 -0.68 -13.86 6.03
C PHE A 79 0.53 -14.60 5.44
N TRP A 80 0.78 -15.83 5.89
CA TRP A 80 1.92 -16.61 5.39
C TRP A 80 1.79 -16.98 3.92
N THR A 81 0.57 -17.17 3.43
CA THR A 81 0.31 -17.33 1.99
C THR A 81 0.59 -16.05 1.21
N VAL A 82 0.23 -14.88 1.76
CA VAL A 82 0.62 -13.58 1.17
C VAL A 82 2.14 -13.43 1.17
N PHE A 83 2.80 -13.76 2.28
CA PHE A 83 4.25 -13.72 2.41
C PHE A 83 4.97 -14.61 1.38
N SER A 84 4.43 -15.80 1.08
CA SER A 84 5.00 -16.64 0.01
C SER A 84 4.90 -16.03 -1.41
N ASN A 85 4.13 -14.96 -1.58
CA ASN A 85 4.00 -14.20 -2.83
C ASN A 85 4.65 -12.80 -2.72
N GLU A 86 5.44 -12.52 -1.69
CA GLU A 86 6.06 -11.20 -1.44
C GLU A 86 6.85 -10.71 -2.64
N ASP A 87 7.68 -11.55 -3.27
CA ASP A 87 8.49 -11.13 -4.41
C ASP A 87 7.64 -10.61 -5.58
N VAL A 88 6.52 -11.28 -5.86
CA VAL A 88 5.59 -10.88 -6.94
C VAL A 88 4.92 -9.56 -6.58
N LEU A 89 4.46 -9.41 -5.33
CA LEU A 89 3.81 -8.20 -4.82
C LEU A 89 4.76 -7.00 -4.84
N SER A 90 5.96 -7.15 -4.28
CA SER A 90 6.98 -6.10 -4.21
C SER A 90 7.50 -5.72 -5.59
N THR A 91 7.61 -6.68 -6.52
CA THR A 91 7.99 -6.40 -7.92
C THR A 91 6.89 -5.62 -8.64
N SER A 92 5.63 -6.04 -8.52
CA SER A 92 4.51 -5.34 -9.17
C SER A 92 4.33 -3.93 -8.62
N PHE A 93 4.49 -3.75 -7.30
CA PHE A 93 4.52 -2.43 -6.67
C PHE A 93 5.68 -1.57 -7.17
N SER A 94 6.89 -2.13 -7.26
CA SER A 94 8.06 -1.40 -7.77
C SER A 94 7.85 -0.95 -9.21
N LYS A 95 7.34 -1.83 -10.09
CA LYS A 95 6.96 -1.47 -11.46
C LYS A 95 5.92 -0.36 -11.51
N SER A 96 4.96 -0.39 -10.59
CA SER A 96 3.93 0.65 -10.50
C SER A 96 4.56 2.00 -10.17
N ILE A 97 5.49 2.03 -9.20
CA ILE A 97 6.28 3.23 -8.91
C ILE A 97 7.09 3.70 -10.13
N ASP A 98 7.75 2.81 -10.86
CA ASP A 98 8.52 3.20 -12.06
C ASP A 98 7.62 3.84 -13.12
N LYS A 99 6.44 3.25 -13.39
CA LYS A 99 5.45 3.84 -14.29
C LYS A 99 4.99 5.22 -13.83
N SER A 100 4.82 5.40 -12.52
CA SER A 100 4.43 6.69 -11.93
C SER A 100 5.52 7.74 -12.10
N LYS A 101 6.80 7.38 -11.94
CA LYS A 101 7.91 8.29 -12.18
C LYS A 101 8.03 8.68 -13.65
N ALA A 102 7.81 7.73 -14.56
CA ALA A 102 7.87 7.96 -16.00
C ALA A 102 6.87 9.01 -16.51
N VAL A 103 5.81 9.33 -15.75
CA VAL A 103 4.91 10.46 -16.04
C VAL A 103 5.69 11.77 -16.13
N PHE A 104 6.62 12.00 -15.20
CA PHE A 104 7.40 13.23 -15.16
C PHE A 104 8.40 13.31 -16.31
N ASP A 105 9.03 12.18 -16.65
CA ASP A 105 9.93 12.09 -17.81
C ASP A 105 9.16 12.36 -19.11
N ALA A 106 7.96 11.78 -19.26
CA ALA A 106 7.09 12.02 -20.40
C ALA A 106 6.66 13.50 -20.51
N TYR A 107 6.38 14.13 -19.38
CA TYR A 107 6.05 15.56 -19.33
C TYR A 107 7.24 16.44 -19.75
N GLU A 108 8.45 16.14 -19.31
CA GLU A 108 9.66 16.86 -19.72
C GLU A 108 9.94 16.72 -21.21
N ILE A 109 9.77 15.51 -21.76
CA ILE A 109 9.88 15.27 -23.21
C ILE A 109 8.84 16.10 -23.96
N TYR A 110 7.58 16.07 -23.52
CA TYR A 110 6.50 16.88 -24.09
C TYR A 110 6.85 18.37 -24.06
N ALA A 111 7.26 18.89 -22.90
CA ALA A 111 7.58 20.30 -22.70
C ALA A 111 8.74 20.75 -23.59
N ASN A 112 9.82 19.96 -23.65
CA ASN A 112 10.99 20.27 -24.46
C ASN A 112 10.66 20.25 -25.96
N ASN A 113 9.87 19.27 -26.42
CA ASN A 113 9.42 19.23 -27.81
C ASN A 113 8.58 20.47 -28.16
N ARG A 114 7.64 20.84 -27.29
CA ARG A 114 6.78 22.02 -27.45
C ARG A 114 7.60 23.32 -27.53
N VAL A 115 8.57 23.48 -26.64
CA VAL A 115 9.52 24.61 -26.66
C VAL A 115 10.32 24.65 -27.97
N GLN A 116 10.76 23.49 -28.47
CA GLN A 116 11.51 23.40 -29.72
C GLN A 116 10.66 23.80 -30.93
N VAL A 117 9.41 23.32 -31.01
CA VAL A 117 8.47 23.71 -32.07
C VAL A 117 8.24 25.22 -32.05
N TYR A 118 7.95 25.79 -30.89
CA TYR A 118 7.72 27.23 -30.77
C TYR A 118 8.98 28.04 -31.12
N THR A 119 10.16 27.56 -30.73
CA THR A 119 11.45 28.18 -31.11
C THR A 119 11.62 28.25 -32.63
N ASN A 120 11.30 27.17 -33.33
CA ASN A 120 11.38 27.11 -34.79
C ASN A 120 10.37 28.07 -35.47
N ASP A 121 9.17 28.20 -34.90
CA ASP A 121 8.16 29.15 -35.37
C ASP A 121 8.63 30.61 -35.19
N LEU A 122 9.19 30.94 -34.03
CA LEU A 122 9.77 32.26 -33.78
C LEU A 122 10.89 32.57 -34.78
N ASP A 123 11.79 31.62 -35.03
CA ASP A 123 12.87 31.76 -36.01
C ASP A 123 12.35 31.99 -37.43
N ARG A 124 11.30 31.27 -37.83
CA ARG A 124 10.64 31.47 -39.13
C ARG A 124 10.08 32.89 -39.23
N VAL A 125 9.38 33.35 -38.20
CA VAL A 125 8.72 34.67 -38.17
C VAL A 125 9.74 35.81 -38.21
N ILE A 126 10.84 35.69 -37.46
CA ILE A 126 11.94 36.68 -37.48
C ILE A 126 12.54 36.78 -38.89
N ARG A 127 12.85 35.64 -39.55
CA ARG A 127 13.38 35.64 -40.92
C ARG A 127 12.42 36.24 -41.94
N ALA A 128 11.11 36.08 -41.73
CA ALA A 128 10.07 36.55 -42.63
C ALA A 128 9.59 37.98 -42.32
N LYS A 129 10.15 38.69 -41.34
CA LYS A 129 9.59 39.95 -40.80
C LYS A 129 9.27 41.02 -41.84
N ASN A 130 10.12 41.17 -42.87
CA ASN A 130 9.91 42.15 -43.94
C ASN A 130 8.83 41.72 -44.95
N ASN A 131 8.66 40.41 -45.14
CA ASN A 131 7.71 39.83 -46.11
C ASN A 131 6.34 39.56 -45.47
N SER A 132 6.26 39.49 -44.14
CA SER A 132 5.04 39.19 -43.39
C SER A 132 5.02 39.94 -42.04
N PRO A 133 5.01 41.28 -42.05
CA PRO A 133 5.08 42.10 -40.83
C PRO A 133 3.90 41.86 -39.88
N SER A 134 2.72 41.49 -40.41
CA SER A 134 1.56 41.12 -39.60
C SER A 134 1.82 39.87 -38.74
N GLN A 135 2.51 38.85 -39.28
CA GLN A 135 2.87 37.66 -38.50
C GLN A 135 3.88 37.99 -37.39
N TYR A 136 4.84 38.86 -37.69
CA TYR A 136 5.83 39.34 -36.71
C TYR A 136 5.15 39.99 -35.50
N VAL A 137 4.19 40.89 -35.74
CA VAL A 137 3.40 41.52 -34.68
C VAL A 137 2.47 40.53 -33.97
N ASN A 138 1.85 39.59 -34.70
CA ASN A 138 0.94 38.59 -34.12
C ASN A 138 1.65 37.66 -33.12
N TYR A 139 2.89 37.26 -33.39
CA TYR A 139 3.72 36.52 -32.42
C TYR A 139 4.19 37.40 -31.24
N GLY A 140 3.82 38.68 -31.24
CA GLY A 140 4.06 39.66 -30.18
C GLY A 140 5.48 40.22 -30.19
N PHE A 141 6.14 40.27 -31.34
CA PHE A 141 7.39 41.01 -31.47
C PHE A 141 7.14 42.51 -31.70
N MET A 142 8.08 43.33 -31.26
CA MET A 142 8.09 44.78 -31.42
C MET A 142 9.21 45.19 -32.36
N GLU A 143 8.91 46.09 -33.31
CA GLU A 143 9.92 46.71 -34.15
C GLU A 143 10.86 47.62 -33.33
N GLY A 144 12.10 47.78 -33.81
CA GLY A 144 13.12 48.60 -33.15
C GLY A 144 13.73 47.99 -31.88
N LYS A 145 13.30 46.79 -31.47
CA LYS A 145 13.92 46.00 -30.40
C LYS A 145 14.70 44.82 -30.97
N ASP A 146 15.67 44.33 -30.22
CA ASP A 146 16.47 43.18 -30.61
C ASP A 146 15.61 41.90 -30.72
N ASP A 147 15.62 41.27 -31.89
CA ASP A 147 14.78 40.10 -32.21
C ASP A 147 15.18 38.89 -31.36
N ASN A 148 16.48 38.69 -31.13
CA ASN A 148 17.01 37.55 -30.37
C ASN A 148 16.63 37.65 -28.89
N PHE A 149 16.76 38.83 -28.29
CA PHE A 149 16.34 39.08 -26.92
C PHE A 149 14.83 38.87 -26.72
N GLN A 150 14.01 39.31 -27.69
CA GLN A 150 12.57 39.07 -27.64
C GLN A 150 12.23 37.58 -27.76
N LYS A 151 12.93 36.85 -28.64
CA LYS A 151 12.81 35.40 -28.79
C LYS A 151 13.14 34.68 -27.49
N GLU A 152 14.28 34.99 -26.88
CA GLU A 152 14.72 34.39 -25.61
C GLU A 152 13.68 34.61 -24.51
N LYS A 153 13.15 35.83 -24.35
CA LYS A 153 12.09 36.09 -23.37
C LYS A 153 10.82 35.28 -23.60
N LYS A 154 10.43 35.04 -24.85
CA LYS A 154 9.25 34.23 -25.19
C LYS A 154 9.50 32.75 -24.87
N ILE A 155 10.69 32.25 -25.20
CA ILE A 155 11.11 30.88 -24.85
C ILE A 155 11.16 30.70 -23.33
N ASP A 156 11.75 31.65 -22.61
CA ASP A 156 11.84 31.62 -21.15
C ASP A 156 10.44 31.66 -20.50
N LYS A 157 9.52 32.47 -21.04
CA LYS A 157 8.12 32.46 -20.60
C LYS A 157 7.48 31.08 -20.79
N LEU A 158 7.57 30.50 -21.98
CA LEU A 158 6.99 29.18 -22.25
C LEU A 158 7.62 28.09 -21.37
N ARG A 159 8.95 28.01 -21.37
CA ARG A 159 9.68 26.96 -20.66
C ARG A 159 9.70 27.19 -19.15
N GLY A 160 10.21 28.33 -18.69
CA GLY A 160 10.48 28.59 -17.28
C GLY A 160 9.29 29.12 -16.48
N GLN A 161 8.24 29.65 -17.11
CA GLN A 161 7.07 30.17 -16.39
C GLN A 161 5.82 29.30 -16.53
N HIS A 162 5.66 28.60 -17.67
CA HIS A 162 4.47 27.79 -17.93
C HIS A 162 4.71 26.28 -17.74
N LEU A 163 5.70 25.71 -18.43
CA LEU A 163 5.86 24.25 -18.50
C LEU A 163 6.75 23.68 -17.39
N LEU A 164 7.98 24.18 -17.28
CA LEU A 164 9.02 23.73 -16.35
C LEU A 164 9.32 24.84 -15.32
N SER A 165 8.25 25.37 -14.73
CA SER A 165 8.33 26.43 -13.72
C SER A 165 8.54 25.86 -12.32
N GLU A 166 8.69 26.75 -11.34
CA GLU A 166 8.75 26.35 -9.92
C GLU A 166 7.52 25.51 -9.50
N ASN A 167 6.35 25.73 -10.12
CA ASN A 167 5.17 24.89 -9.90
C ASN A 167 5.40 23.44 -10.34
N TYR A 168 6.11 23.22 -11.45
CA TYR A 168 6.46 21.87 -11.90
C TYR A 168 7.38 21.18 -10.89
N ASP A 169 8.40 21.89 -10.40
CA ASP A 169 9.32 21.33 -9.40
C ASP A 169 8.60 21.03 -8.07
N ASN A 170 7.68 21.89 -7.65
CA ASN A 170 6.81 21.70 -6.48
C ASN A 170 5.85 20.50 -6.62
N ILE A 171 5.61 20.04 -7.84
CA ILE A 171 4.86 18.81 -8.13
C ILE A 171 5.81 17.62 -8.18
N LYS A 172 6.87 17.69 -9.01
CA LYS A 172 7.79 16.58 -9.29
C LYS A 172 8.56 16.16 -8.05
N VAL A 173 9.32 17.08 -7.44
CA VAL A 173 10.31 16.73 -6.41
C VAL A 173 9.67 16.06 -5.20
N PRO A 174 8.59 16.60 -4.59
CA PRO A 174 7.93 15.94 -3.46
C PRO A 174 7.29 14.60 -3.86
N THR A 175 6.76 14.49 -5.08
CA THR A 175 6.14 13.24 -5.54
C THR A 175 7.18 12.14 -5.74
N ILE A 176 8.33 12.45 -6.34
CA ILE A 176 9.42 11.49 -6.52
C ILE A 176 9.98 11.04 -5.17
N ASP A 177 10.22 11.97 -4.24
CA ASP A 177 10.68 11.64 -2.88
C ASP A 177 9.67 10.75 -2.12
N TRP A 178 8.37 11.07 -2.24
CA TRP A 178 7.32 10.23 -1.66
C TRP A 178 7.29 8.82 -2.27
N LEU A 179 7.42 8.71 -3.60
CA LEU A 179 7.49 7.42 -4.30
C LEU A 179 8.72 6.61 -3.88
N ASP A 180 9.88 7.25 -3.72
CA ASP A 180 11.10 6.57 -3.26
C ASP A 180 10.99 6.05 -1.83
N LYS A 181 10.40 6.85 -0.93
CA LYS A 181 10.07 6.41 0.44
C LYS A 181 9.04 5.28 0.46
N ALA A 182 8.08 5.30 -0.46
CA ALA A 182 7.11 4.22 -0.59
C ALA A 182 7.79 2.92 -1.03
N ARG A 183 8.71 2.99 -2.00
CA ARG A 183 9.51 1.85 -2.48
C ARG A 183 10.36 1.24 -1.38
N SER A 184 11.08 2.05 -0.60
CA SER A 184 11.96 1.54 0.45
C SER A 184 11.21 0.81 1.57
N ASN A 185 9.91 1.10 1.73
CA ASN A 185 9.03 0.49 2.73
C ASN A 185 8.09 -0.58 2.15
N ALA A 186 8.34 -1.02 0.92
CA ALA A 186 7.54 -2.00 0.20
C ALA A 186 7.89 -3.43 0.64
N ASN A 187 7.27 -3.88 1.72
CA ASN A 187 7.36 -5.27 2.17
C ASN A 187 6.02 -5.69 2.78
N VAL A 188 5.75 -7.00 2.79
CA VAL A 188 4.43 -7.47 3.24
C VAL A 188 4.24 -7.38 4.76
N TRP A 189 5.33 -7.18 5.50
CA TRP A 189 5.30 -6.95 6.95
C TRP A 189 4.79 -5.54 7.31
N ASN A 190 4.86 -4.60 6.37
CA ASN A 190 4.31 -3.27 6.52
C ASN A 190 2.79 -3.31 6.27
N PRO A 191 1.95 -3.12 7.30
CA PRO A 191 0.50 -3.12 7.12
C PRO A 191 0.05 -2.06 6.11
N PHE A 192 0.78 -0.93 5.99
CA PHE A 192 0.44 0.18 5.10
C PHE A 192 0.78 -0.07 3.62
N PHE A 193 1.45 -1.18 3.30
CA PHE A 193 1.84 -1.53 1.94
C PHE A 193 0.64 -1.48 0.95
N LEU A 194 -0.50 -2.08 1.32
CA LEU A 194 -1.69 -2.11 0.45
C LEU A 194 -2.31 -0.74 0.21
N ASN A 195 -2.39 0.08 1.27
CA ASN A 195 -2.93 1.41 1.13
C ASN A 195 -2.04 2.24 0.20
N ASN A 196 -0.71 2.09 0.31
CA ASN A 196 0.24 2.76 -0.57
C ASN A 196 0.01 2.40 -2.05
N VAL A 197 -0.27 1.13 -2.38
CA VAL A 197 -0.54 0.70 -3.78
C VAL A 197 -1.73 1.48 -4.37
N LYS A 198 -2.84 1.54 -3.65
CA LYS A 198 -4.05 2.25 -4.11
C LYS A 198 -3.87 3.77 -4.11
N THR A 199 -3.22 4.30 -3.08
CA THR A 199 -2.94 5.74 -2.96
C THR A 199 -2.05 6.23 -4.10
N ILE A 200 -1.05 5.45 -4.54
CA ILE A 200 -0.22 5.80 -5.71
C ILE A 200 -1.09 6.06 -6.94
N SER A 201 -2.08 5.21 -7.22
CA SER A 201 -2.92 5.38 -8.40
C SER A 201 -3.73 6.68 -8.36
N SER A 202 -4.33 7.00 -7.22
CA SER A 202 -5.10 8.24 -7.07
C SER A 202 -4.20 9.46 -7.15
N VAL A 203 -3.13 9.49 -6.36
CA VAL A 203 -2.20 10.64 -6.28
C VAL A 203 -1.59 10.93 -7.64
N ILE A 204 -1.14 9.91 -8.36
CA ILE A 204 -0.51 10.12 -9.66
C ILE A 204 -1.51 10.56 -10.72
N SER A 205 -2.75 10.09 -10.66
CA SER A 205 -3.83 10.60 -11.54
C SER A 205 -4.11 12.08 -11.29
N ASP A 206 -4.10 12.51 -10.03
CA ASP A 206 -4.24 13.93 -9.68
C ASP A 206 -3.05 14.75 -10.19
N LYS A 207 -1.82 14.23 -10.09
CA LYS A 207 -0.62 14.89 -10.62
C LYS A 207 -0.62 14.98 -12.14
N ILE A 208 -1.09 13.95 -12.85
CA ILE A 208 -1.29 14.02 -14.31
C ILE A 208 -2.28 15.15 -14.67
N THR A 209 -3.34 15.32 -13.88
CA THR A 209 -4.32 16.40 -14.07
C THR A 209 -3.73 17.79 -13.81
N GLU A 210 -2.87 17.93 -12.79
CA GLU A 210 -2.13 19.17 -12.55
C GLU A 210 -1.19 19.52 -13.72
N LEU A 211 -0.44 18.53 -14.22
CA LEU A 211 0.46 18.69 -15.38
C LEU A 211 -0.32 19.04 -16.65
N HIS A 212 -1.49 18.43 -16.86
CA HIS A 212 -2.40 18.77 -17.95
C HIS A 212 -2.79 20.25 -17.89
N LYS A 213 -3.28 20.74 -16.75
CA LYS A 213 -3.66 22.15 -16.58
C LYS A 213 -2.50 23.11 -16.83
N MET A 214 -1.29 22.77 -16.36
CA MET A 214 -0.10 23.58 -16.65
C MET A 214 0.17 23.69 -18.15
N SER A 215 -0.04 22.60 -18.88
CA SER A 215 0.16 22.56 -20.33
C SER A 215 -0.94 23.24 -21.15
N GLU A 216 -2.10 23.58 -20.58
CA GLU A 216 -3.17 24.28 -21.31
C GLU A 216 -2.79 25.73 -21.67
N THR A 217 -1.83 26.33 -20.95
CA THR A 217 -1.44 27.71 -21.20
C THR A 217 -0.62 27.82 -22.49
N LEU A 218 -1.12 28.57 -23.48
CA LEU A 218 -0.45 28.79 -24.77
C LEU A 218 0.24 30.17 -24.85
N CYS A 219 1.38 30.21 -25.55
CA CYS A 219 2.01 31.46 -25.98
C CYS A 219 1.32 32.04 -27.24
N PRO A 220 1.52 33.32 -27.56
CA PRO A 220 0.91 33.94 -28.75
C PRO A 220 1.24 33.17 -30.03
N ASN A 221 0.20 32.81 -30.79
CA ASN A 221 0.25 32.01 -32.03
C ASN A 221 0.93 30.64 -31.90
N GLU A 222 1.04 30.11 -30.68
CA GLU A 222 1.40 28.73 -30.45
C GLU A 222 0.19 27.81 -30.70
N SER A 223 0.43 26.65 -31.31
CA SER A 223 -0.54 25.57 -31.43
C SER A 223 0.05 24.32 -30.81
N ALA A 224 -0.52 23.88 -29.69
CA ALA A 224 -0.11 22.67 -29.00
C ALA A 224 -1.31 22.06 -28.27
N GLU A 225 -1.40 20.73 -28.31
CA GLU A 225 -2.36 20.00 -27.49
C GLU A 225 -1.85 19.96 -26.04
N PRO A 226 -2.75 20.04 -25.04
CA PRO A 226 -2.40 19.81 -23.65
C PRO A 226 -1.81 18.40 -23.44
N PHE A 227 -0.93 18.28 -22.45
CA PHE A 227 -0.32 17.03 -22.03
C PHE A 227 -1.40 16.01 -21.65
N ALA A 228 -1.33 14.84 -22.25
CA ALA A 228 -2.19 13.70 -21.94
C ALA A 228 -1.32 12.47 -21.68
N TYR A 229 -1.56 11.82 -20.56
CA TYR A 229 -0.85 10.60 -20.19
C TYR A 229 -1.81 9.65 -19.48
N SER A 230 -1.86 8.40 -19.93
CA SER A 230 -2.64 7.36 -19.28
C SER A 230 -1.72 6.38 -18.57
N ILE A 231 -2.07 6.03 -17.34
CA ILE A 231 -1.34 5.09 -16.52
C ILE A 231 -2.26 3.98 -16.06
N THR A 232 -1.77 2.75 -16.13
CA THR A 232 -2.47 1.56 -15.62
C THR A 232 -1.50 0.73 -14.78
N PHE A 233 -2.00 0.31 -13.62
CA PHE A 233 -1.28 -0.57 -12.71
C PHE A 233 -1.75 -2.01 -12.91
N GLU A 234 -0.88 -2.94 -12.58
CA GLU A 234 -1.22 -4.36 -12.59
C GLU A 234 -2.13 -4.66 -11.40
N ASP A 235 -3.22 -5.38 -11.65
CA ASP A 235 -4.13 -5.78 -10.58
C ASP A 235 -3.61 -7.03 -9.86
N VAL A 236 -2.98 -6.80 -8.71
CA VAL A 236 -2.47 -7.86 -7.82
C VAL A 236 -3.41 -8.17 -6.67
N THR A 237 -4.63 -7.62 -6.65
CA THR A 237 -5.58 -7.77 -5.54
C THR A 237 -5.85 -9.23 -5.21
N ASN A 238 -5.98 -10.06 -6.23
CA ASN A 238 -6.22 -11.50 -6.09
C ASN A 238 -5.07 -12.28 -5.43
N LEU A 239 -3.86 -11.72 -5.38
CA LEU A 239 -2.71 -12.35 -4.71
C LEU A 239 -2.84 -12.32 -3.19
N TYR A 240 -3.61 -11.35 -2.65
CA TYR A 240 -3.69 -11.12 -1.22
C TYR A 240 -5.10 -11.08 -0.63
N THR A 241 -6.18 -11.02 -1.43
CA THR A 241 -7.55 -11.07 -0.90
C THR A 241 -8.15 -12.49 -0.89
N ILE A 242 -7.55 -13.45 -1.60
CA ILE A 242 -8.13 -14.79 -1.73
C ILE A 242 -7.71 -15.68 -0.56
N PHE A 243 -8.71 -16.10 0.22
CA PHE A 243 -8.53 -16.94 1.40
C PHE A 243 -8.38 -18.45 1.10
N ASN A 244 -8.88 -18.90 -0.06
CA ASN A 244 -8.95 -20.32 -0.45
C ASN A 244 -7.67 -20.87 -1.12
N ARG A 245 -6.55 -20.16 -1.05
CA ARG A 245 -5.27 -20.69 -1.51
C ARG A 245 -4.75 -21.72 -0.52
N THR A 246 -4.12 -22.78 -1.01
CA THR A 246 -3.43 -23.76 -0.17
C THR A 246 -2.49 -23.01 0.78
N PRO A 247 -2.64 -23.17 2.11
CA PRO A 247 -1.78 -22.48 3.07
C PRO A 247 -0.31 -22.76 2.80
N ALA A 248 0.52 -21.73 2.88
CA ALA A 248 1.96 -21.92 2.80
C ALA A 248 2.42 -22.92 3.88
N LEU A 249 3.28 -23.88 3.50
CA LEU A 249 3.74 -24.93 4.41
C LEU A 249 4.36 -24.35 5.70
N ILE A 250 5.15 -23.29 5.56
CA ILE A 250 5.74 -22.58 6.70
C ILE A 250 4.67 -22.01 7.64
N GLY A 251 3.60 -21.44 7.08
CA GLY A 251 2.47 -20.93 7.84
C GLY A 251 1.76 -22.02 8.62
N LEU A 252 1.55 -23.19 8.00
CA LEU A 252 0.94 -24.35 8.65
C LEU A 252 1.77 -24.84 9.84
N LEU A 253 3.09 -25.00 9.64
CA LEU A 253 4.00 -25.44 10.70
C LEU A 253 4.04 -24.43 11.86
N LEU A 254 4.16 -23.14 11.55
CA LEU A 254 4.17 -22.09 12.55
C LEU A 254 2.84 -21.98 13.29
N ALA A 255 1.71 -22.16 12.61
CA ALA A 255 0.39 -22.17 13.24
C ALA A 255 0.28 -23.32 14.25
N ILE A 256 0.66 -24.55 13.86
CA ILE A 256 0.64 -25.70 14.77
C ILE A 256 1.46 -25.41 16.04
N ILE A 257 2.70 -24.92 15.88
CA ILE A 257 3.59 -24.61 17.00
C ILE A 257 3.00 -23.48 17.86
N CYS A 258 2.63 -22.35 17.26
CA CYS A 258 2.19 -21.16 18.00
C CYS A 258 0.90 -21.41 18.78
N TYR A 259 -0.07 -22.10 18.17
CA TYR A 259 -1.34 -22.39 18.82
C TYR A 259 -1.23 -23.53 19.85
N ALA A 260 -0.34 -24.51 19.65
CA ALA A 260 -0.01 -25.48 20.68
C ALA A 260 0.62 -24.82 21.93
N LEU A 261 1.51 -23.84 21.72
CA LEU A 261 2.13 -23.09 22.81
C LEU A 261 1.12 -22.27 23.65
N LEU A 262 -0.05 -21.93 23.12
CA LEU A 262 -1.10 -21.27 23.91
C LEU A 262 -1.64 -22.18 25.03
N LEU A 263 -1.58 -23.50 24.87
CA LEU A 263 -1.95 -24.47 25.90
C LEU A 263 -0.84 -24.69 26.94
N PHE A 264 0.36 -24.18 26.72
CA PHE A 264 1.51 -24.43 27.59
C PHE A 264 1.26 -24.01 29.05
N PRO A 265 0.70 -22.82 29.34
CA PRO A 265 0.48 -22.45 30.73
C PRO A 265 -0.69 -23.24 31.36
N TYR A 266 -1.64 -23.76 30.57
CA TYR A 266 -2.62 -24.74 31.04
C TYR A 266 -1.94 -26.08 31.39
N ALA A 267 -0.99 -26.54 30.58
CA ALA A 267 -0.25 -27.77 30.83
C ALA A 267 0.61 -27.66 32.12
N LEU A 268 1.28 -26.53 32.33
CA LEU A 268 2.10 -26.27 33.52
C LEU A 268 1.29 -26.10 34.81
N GLN A 269 0.09 -25.54 34.73
CA GLN A 269 -0.76 -25.34 35.91
C GLN A 269 -0.98 -26.68 36.63
N THR A 270 -0.65 -26.78 37.91
CA THR A 270 -0.97 -27.98 38.67
C THR A 270 -2.44 -27.99 39.05
N ARG A 271 -3.04 -29.19 39.03
CA ARG A 271 -4.40 -29.36 39.56
C ARG A 271 -4.35 -29.26 41.08
N ASN A 272 -5.40 -28.71 41.68
CA ASN A 272 -5.54 -28.66 43.13
C ASN A 272 -5.27 -30.04 43.77
N THR A 273 -4.40 -30.07 44.79
CA THR A 273 -3.90 -31.30 45.42
C THR A 273 -5.00 -32.15 46.07
N LYS A 274 -6.16 -31.54 46.38
CA LYS A 274 -7.34 -32.24 46.93
C LYS A 274 -8.16 -32.98 45.86
N SER A 275 -7.86 -32.79 44.57
CA SER A 275 -8.61 -33.44 43.49
C SER A 275 -8.14 -34.89 43.27
N THR A 276 -9.07 -35.82 43.36
CA THR A 276 -8.89 -37.24 42.96
C THR A 276 -9.16 -37.46 41.47
N TYR A 277 -9.36 -36.40 40.69
CA TYR A 277 -9.66 -36.50 39.25
C TYR A 277 -8.47 -36.00 38.43
N THR A 278 -8.14 -36.72 37.37
CA THR A 278 -7.21 -36.26 36.32
C THR A 278 -8.00 -35.89 35.07
N LEU A 279 -7.31 -35.34 34.06
CA LEU A 279 -7.95 -35.00 32.79
C LEU A 279 -8.61 -36.22 32.13
N PHE A 280 -7.99 -37.40 32.23
CA PHE A 280 -8.43 -38.62 31.53
C PHE A 280 -9.15 -39.62 32.44
N LYS A 281 -8.73 -39.74 33.70
CA LYS A 281 -9.20 -40.79 34.62
C LYS A 281 -9.49 -40.29 36.02
N HIS A 282 -10.36 -41.00 36.72
CA HIS A 282 -10.46 -40.88 38.17
C HIS A 282 -9.28 -41.64 38.81
N SER A 283 -8.60 -41.02 39.76
CA SER A 283 -7.56 -41.64 40.57
C SER A 283 -8.18 -42.06 41.89
N ASN A 284 -8.26 -43.36 42.13
CA ASN A 284 -8.48 -43.88 43.47
C ASN A 284 -7.16 -43.69 44.23
N LYS A 285 -7.03 -42.55 44.92
CA LYS A 285 -6.07 -42.44 46.00
C LYS A 285 -6.67 -43.09 47.23
#